data_AF-M6VPV6-F1
#
_entry.id   AF-M6VPV6-F1
#
_cell.length_a   1.000
_cell.length_b   1.000
_cell.length_c   1.000
_cell.angle_alpha   90.00
_cell.angle_beta   90.00
_cell.angle_gamma   90.00
#
_symmetry.space_group_name_H-M   'P 1'
#
loop_
_entity.id
_entity.type
_entity.pdbx_description
1 polymer ?
#
loop_
_entity_poly.entity_id
_entity_poly.type
_entity_poly.pdbx_seq_one_letter_code
_entity_poly.pdbx_strand_id
1 'polypeptide(L)' 'VNLGSEKGYSVLEMIRLAEEVVGRSIPHKISERRAGDPAKLLASSAAAQRLLKWTPEYSEAKTLLKTMWDVYQNPA' A
#
# COMPACT_ATOMS: atom_id res chain seq x y z
N VAL A 1 -19.48 -2.69 4.80
CA VAL A 1 -18.49 -3.77 4.61
C VAL A 1 -17.09 -3.16 4.62
N ASN A 2 -16.06 -3.93 4.92
CA ASN A 2 -14.68 -3.48 4.81
C ASN A 2 -14.13 -3.79 3.42
N LEU A 3 -13.34 -2.86 2.86
CA LEU A 3 -12.68 -3.01 1.56
C LEU A 3 -11.16 -2.98 1.79
N GLY A 4 -10.51 -4.10 1.61
CA GLY A 4 -9.07 -4.24 1.79
C GLY A 4 -8.56 -5.51 1.12
N SER A 5 -7.26 -5.55 0.85
CA SER A 5 -6.62 -6.67 0.16
C SER A 5 -6.28 -7.86 1.06
N GLU A 6 -6.52 -7.74 2.37
CA GLU A 6 -6.10 -8.67 3.44
C GLU A 6 -4.58 -8.90 3.55
N LYS A 7 -3.80 -8.43 2.58
CA LYS A 7 -2.34 -8.44 2.56
C LYS A 7 -1.79 -7.14 3.15
N GLY A 8 -1.00 -7.27 4.21
CA GLY A 8 -0.29 -6.15 4.83
C GLY A 8 1.09 -5.92 4.26
N TYR A 9 1.55 -4.68 4.34
CA TYR A 9 2.92 -4.28 4.08
C TYR A 9 3.40 -3.41 5.25
N SER A 10 4.62 -3.62 5.70
CA SER A 10 5.32 -2.72 6.60
C SER A 10 5.80 -1.46 5.87
N VAL A 11 6.14 -0.43 6.64
CA VAL A 11 6.72 0.81 6.09
C VAL A 11 8.02 0.53 5.32
N LEU A 12 8.89 -0.34 5.83
CA LEU A 12 10.16 -0.67 5.17
C LEU A 12 9.97 -1.46 3.87
N GLU A 13 9.00 -2.38 3.83
CA GLU A 13 8.64 -3.08 2.57
C GLU A 13 8.12 -2.10 1.52
N MET A 14 7.30 -1.13 1.92
CA MET A 14 6.80 -0.08 1.02
C MET A 14 7.93 0.80 0.49
N ILE A 15 8.90 1.18 1.33
CA ILE A 15 10.08 1.94 0.90
C ILE A 15 10.87 1.15 -0.14
N ARG A 16 11.17 -0.13 0.13
CA ARG A 16 11.90 -0.99 -0.82
C ARG A 16 11.18 -1.11 -2.16
N LEU A 17 9.88 -1.39 -2.14
CA LEU A 17 9.09 -1.48 -3.37
C LEU A 17 9.04 -0.15 -4.13
N ALA A 18 8.99 0.98 -3.41
CA ALA A 18 9.04 2.30 -4.01
C ALA A 18 10.41 2.57 -4.67
N GLU A 19 11.52 2.20 -4.03
CA GLU A 19 12.87 2.31 -4.62
C GLU A 19 12.99 1.49 -5.91
N GLU A 20 12.43 0.27 -5.94
CA GLU A 20 12.38 -0.56 -7.15
C GLU A 20 11.57 0.11 -8.28
N VAL A 21 10.45 0.74 -7.96
CA VAL A 21 9.57 1.41 -8.94
C VAL A 21 10.18 2.71 -9.46
N VAL A 22 10.78 3.50 -8.57
CA VAL A 22 11.38 4.81 -8.89
C VAL A 22 12.75 4.64 -9.55
N GLY A 23 13.44 3.52 -9.30
CA GLY A 23 14.76 3.22 -9.85
C GLY A 23 15.91 3.98 -9.18
N ARG A 24 15.69 4.51 -7.97
CA ARG A 24 16.70 5.20 -7.15
C ARG A 24 16.40 5.04 -5.67
N SER A 25 17.43 5.21 -4.85
CA SER A 25 17.28 5.18 -3.39
C SER A 25 16.40 6.30 -2.87
N ILE A 26 15.64 6.01 -1.82
CA ILE A 26 14.74 6.95 -1.13
C ILE A 26 15.30 7.14 0.29
N PRO A 27 16.04 8.24 0.54
CA PRO A 27 16.60 8.52 1.86
C PRO A 27 15.51 8.60 2.92
N HIS A 28 15.69 7.88 4.02
CA HIS A 28 14.79 7.88 5.16
C HIS A 28 15.59 7.73 6.45
N LYS A 29 14.98 8.10 7.57
CA LYS A 29 15.53 7.90 8.92
C LYS A 29 14.48 7.26 9.82
N ILE A 30 14.92 6.39 10.71
CA ILE A 30 14.06 5.87 11.76
C ILE A 30 13.81 6.97 12.79
N SER A 31 12.57 7.11 13.22
CA SER A 31 12.15 8.07 14.24
C SER A 31 11.29 7.39 15.30
N GLU A 32 11.01 8.11 16.38
CA GLU A 32 10.06 7.67 17.41
C GLU A 32 8.69 7.32 16.84
N ARG A 33 8.00 6.41 17.54
CA ARG A 33 6.64 6.00 17.18
C ARG A 33 5.69 7.19 17.31
N ARG A 34 4.88 7.43 16.28
CA ARG A 34 3.82 8.42 16.33
C ARG A 34 2.72 7.96 17.28
N ALA A 35 2.39 8.79 18.27
CA ALA A 35 1.34 8.48 19.24
C ALA A 35 0.00 8.26 18.52
N GLY A 36 -0.72 7.22 18.92
CA GLY A 36 -2.00 6.82 18.32
C GLY A 36 -1.90 5.77 17.20
N ASP A 37 -0.74 5.56 16.58
CA ASP A 37 -0.60 4.56 15.52
C ASP A 37 -0.55 3.13 16.09
N PRO A 38 -1.43 2.20 15.71
CA PRO A 38 -1.32 0.79 16.10
C PRO A 38 -0.12 0.13 15.41
N ALA A 39 0.37 -0.99 15.95
CA ALA A 39 1.48 -1.74 15.35
C ALA A 39 1.09 -2.40 14.01
N LYS A 40 -0.19 -2.77 13.85
CA LYS A 40 -0.74 -3.39 12.64
C LYS A 40 -2.20 -3.01 12.50
N LEU A 41 -2.61 -2.71 11.27
CA LEU A 41 -4.00 -2.44 10.90
C LEU A 41 -4.27 -3.04 9.52
N LEU A 42 -5.18 -4.00 9.44
CA LEU A 42 -5.62 -4.64 8.20
C LEU A 42 -7.14 -4.77 8.17
N ALA A 43 -7.71 -4.74 6.98
CA ALA A 43 -9.14 -4.91 6.77
C ALA A 43 -9.39 -6.28 6.11
N SER A 44 -10.29 -7.08 6.71
CA SER A 44 -10.81 -8.28 6.04
C SER A 44 -11.86 -7.88 5.00
N SER A 45 -11.82 -8.50 3.82
CA SER A 45 -12.78 -8.31 2.74
C SER A 45 -13.86 -9.38 2.69
N ALA A 46 -13.88 -10.33 3.63
CA ALA A 46 -14.83 -11.45 3.63
C ALA A 46 -16.31 -11.01 3.51
N ALA A 47 -16.70 -9.94 4.19
CA ALA A 47 -18.06 -9.41 4.11
C ALA A 47 -18.37 -8.79 2.73
N ALA A 48 -17.39 -8.12 2.11
CA ALA A 48 -17.54 -7.54 0.77
C ALA A 48 -17.61 -8.64 -0.31
N GLN A 49 -16.79 -9.68 -0.20
CA GLN A 49 -16.85 -10.85 -1.09
C GLN A 49 -18.22 -11.54 -1.00
N ARG A 50 -18.73 -11.79 0.22
CA ARG A 50 -20.01 -12.49 0.40
C ARG A 50 -21.20 -11.69 -0.10
N LEU A 51 -21.31 -10.42 0.31
CA LEU A 51 -22.48 -9.57 0.10
C LEU A 51 -22.48 -8.88 -1.26
N LEU A 52 -21.31 -8.44 -1.73
CA LEU A 52 -21.19 -7.62 -2.94
C LEU A 52 -20.54 -8.37 -4.11
N LYS A 53 -20.07 -9.60 -3.90
CA LYS A 53 -19.24 -10.33 -4.88
C LYS A 53 -18.00 -9.53 -5.28
N TRP A 54 -17.53 -8.66 -4.39
CA TRP A 54 -16.40 -7.79 -4.63
C TRP A 54 -15.09 -8.49 -4.28
N THR A 55 -14.14 -8.44 -5.19
CA THR A 55 -12.74 -8.85 -4.98
C THR A 55 -11.81 -7.77 -5.53
N PRO A 56 -10.72 -7.42 -4.83
CA PRO A 56 -9.78 -6.43 -5.33
C PRO A 56 -9.00 -6.97 -6.53
N GLU A 57 -9.03 -6.25 -7.65
CA GLU A 57 -8.29 -6.62 -8.87
C GLU A 57 -6.87 -6.01 -8.90
N TYR A 58 -6.73 -4.74 -8.48
CA TYR A 58 -5.45 -4.02 -8.44
C TYR A 58 -5.05 -3.72 -7.00
N SER A 59 -4.51 -4.72 -6.30
CA SER A 59 -4.13 -4.59 -4.88
C SER A 59 -2.71 -5.04 -4.53
N GLU A 60 -1.92 -5.39 -5.54
CA GLU A 60 -0.49 -5.58 -5.36
C GLU A 60 0.19 -4.21 -5.16
N ALA A 61 0.99 -4.08 -4.09
CA ALA A 61 1.63 -2.81 -3.75
C ALA A 61 2.53 -2.27 -4.87
N LYS A 62 3.26 -3.15 -5.58
CA LYS A 62 4.12 -2.76 -6.69
C LYS A 62 3.33 -2.14 -7.85
N THR A 63 2.17 -2.72 -8.18
CA THR A 63 1.25 -2.19 -9.21
C THR A 63 0.68 -0.83 -8.80
N LEU A 64 0.26 -0.69 -7.54
CA LEU A 64 -0.25 0.59 -7.02
C LEU A 64 0.83 1.68 -7.00
N LEU A 65 2.05 1.35 -6.56
CA LEU A 65 3.19 2.27 -6.57
C LEU A 65 3.57 2.69 -7.99
N LYS A 66 3.59 1.74 -8.93
CA LYS A 66 3.93 2.00 -10.34
C LYS A 66 2.93 2.93 -11.00
N THR A 67 1.64 2.61 -10.89
CA THR A 67 0.57 3.42 -11.47
C THR A 67 0.51 4.82 -10.87
N MET A 68 0.73 4.95 -9.56
CA MET A 68 0.90 6.26 -8.92
C MET A 68 2.10 7.00 -9.53
N TRP A 69 3.28 6.37 -9.54
CA TRP A 69 4.51 7.01 -10.00
C TRP A 69 4.42 7.54 -11.44
N ASP A 70 3.78 6.78 -12.33
CA ASP A 70 3.58 7.17 -13.72
C ASP A 70 2.75 8.47 -13.83
N VAL A 71 1.77 8.70 -12.95
CA VAL A 71 1.00 9.96 -12.88
C VAL A 71 1.88 11.12 -12.42
N TYR A 72 2.72 10.93 -11.38
CA TYR A 72 3.57 12.00 -10.86
C TYR A 72 4.72 12.38 -11.80
N GLN A 73 5.13 11.48 -12.68
CA GLN A 73 6.17 11.73 -13.68
C GLN A 73 5.68 12.53 -14.88
N ASN A 74 4.38 12.46 -15.18
CA ASN A 74 3.77 13.20 -16.28
C ASN A 74 2.45 13.83 -15.84
N PRO A 75 2.51 14.85 -14.97
CA PRO A 75 1.30 15.59 -14.59
C PRO A 75 0.72 16.25 -15.84
N ALA A 76 -0.58 16.02 -16.07
CA ALA A 76 -1.34 16.59 -17.18
C ALA A 76 -1.31 18.12 -17.20
#